data_AF-A0A2S6A241-F1
#
_entry.id   AF-A0A2S6A241-F1
#
_cell.length_a   1.000
_cell.length_b   1.000
_cell.length_c   1.000
_cell.angle_alpha   90.00
_cell.angle_beta   90.00
_cell.angle_gamma   90.00
#
_symmetry.space_group_name_H-M   'P 1'
#
loop_
_entity.id
_entity.type
_entity.pdbx_description
1 polymer ?
#
loop_
_entity_poly.entity_id
_entity_poly.type
_entity_poly.pdbx_seq_one_letter_code
_entity_poly.pdbx_strand_id
1 'polypeptide(L)' 'MGEVFAVGDRIEWWSDIDGGPAEPGDPGAKKHTGTVASVHRNPNDDRQVVAYLVTSRSGVAGTYTTTVRPDLHRPTAATS' A
#
# COMPACT_ATOMS: atom_id res chain seq x y z
N MET A 1 8.21 -15.84 0.25
CA MET A 1 8.50 -14.68 -0.63
C MET A 1 7.17 -14.02 -0.89
N GLY A 2 6.96 -12.82 -0.34
CA GLY A 2 5.74 -12.05 -0.61
C GLY A 2 5.71 -11.64 -2.07
N GLU A 3 4.52 -11.56 -2.64
CA GLU A 3 4.28 -11.11 -4.01
C GLU A 3 4.86 -9.69 -4.18
N VAL A 4 5.64 -9.46 -5.23
CA VAL A 4 6.25 -8.16 -5.50
C VAL A 4 5.39 -7.44 -6.53
N PHE A 5 4.67 -6.41 -6.10
CA PHE A 5 3.90 -5.55 -7.00
C PHE A 5 4.80 -4.68 -7.87
N ALA A 6 4.35 -4.42 -9.10
CA ALA A 6 4.96 -3.53 -10.07
C ALA A 6 4.20 -2.21 -10.20
N VAL A 7 4.83 -1.22 -10.84
CA VAL A 7 4.15 0.04 -11.18
C VAL A 7 2.97 -0.26 -12.10
N GLY A 8 1.81 0.31 -11.78
CA GLY A 8 0.54 0.07 -12.49
C GLY A 8 -0.35 -0.96 -11.81
N ASP A 9 0.18 -1.80 -10.91
CA ASP A 9 -0.64 -2.77 -10.20
C ASP A 9 -1.61 -2.09 -9.24
N ARG A 10 -2.83 -2.62 -9.17
CA ARG A 10 -3.83 -2.18 -8.20
C ARG A 10 -3.75 -3.07 -6.97
N ILE A 11 -3.54 -2.44 -5.81
CA ILE A 11 -3.39 -3.13 -4.53
C ILE A 11 -4.41 -2.62 -3.52
N GLU A 12 -4.61 -3.42 -2.48
CA GLU A 12 -5.40 -3.08 -1.30
C GLU A 12 -4.61 -3.36 -0.03
N TRP A 13 -4.90 -2.58 1.01
CA TRP A 13 -4.29 -2.73 2.33
C TRP A 13 -5.22 -2.17 3.41
N TRP A 14 -4.90 -2.47 4.66
CA TRP A 14 -5.61 -1.95 5.82
C TRP A 14 -4.73 -0.96 6.58
N SER A 15 -5.33 0.15 7.01
CA SER A 15 -4.66 1.12 7.88
C SER A 15 -5.61 1.77 8.87
N ASP A 16 -5.06 2.28 9.96
CA ASP A 16 -5.78 3.13 10.90
C ASP A 16 -6.00 4.56 10.35
N ILE A 17 -6.55 5.45 11.18
CA ILE A 17 -6.84 6.84 10.79
C ILE A 17 -5.56 7.68 10.55
N ASP A 18 -4.45 7.29 11.16
CA ASP A 18 -3.15 7.96 11.05
C ASP A 18 -2.33 7.39 9.87
N GLY A 19 -2.84 6.35 9.20
CA GLY A 19 -2.19 5.67 8.09
C GLY A 19 -1.20 4.60 8.53
N GLY A 20 -1.20 4.21 9.81
CA GLY A 20 -0.45 3.07 10.33
C GLY A 20 -1.06 1.72 9.93
N PRO A 21 -0.29 0.62 9.99
CA PRO A 21 -0.83 -0.71 9.67
C PRO A 21 -1.93 -1.10 10.67
N ALA A 22 -3.03 -1.63 10.16
CA ALA A 22 -4.13 -2.16 10.97
C ALA A 22 -4.56 -3.53 10.44
N GLU A 23 -5.13 -4.38 11.29
CA GLU A 23 -5.62 -5.68 10.87
C GLU A 23 -7.10 -5.61 10.46
N PRO A 24 -7.56 -6.49 9.56
CA PRO A 24 -8.98 -6.58 9.21
C PRO A 24 -9.83 -6.90 10.44
N GLY A 25 -10.77 -6.01 10.77
CA GLY A 25 -11.67 -6.17 11.90
C GLY A 25 -11.32 -5.33 13.13
N ASP A 26 -10.16 -4.66 13.15
CA ASP A 26 -9.82 -3.74 14.23
C ASP A 26 -10.75 -2.51 14.23
N PRO A 27 -11.17 -2.01 15.40
CA PRO A 27 -11.93 -0.77 15.50
C PRO A 27 -11.14 0.40 14.92
N GLY A 28 -11.61 0.93 13.78
CA GLY A 28 -10.96 2.04 13.08
C GLY A 28 -10.08 1.63 11.91
N ALA A 29 -9.87 0.32 11.67
CA ALA A 29 -9.23 -0.15 10.46
C ALA A 29 -10.09 0.19 9.24
N LYS A 30 -9.46 0.82 8.25
CA LYS A 30 -10.07 1.13 6.97
C LYS A 30 -9.33 0.38 5.88
N LYS A 31 -10.12 -0.18 4.95
CA LYS A 31 -9.58 -0.78 3.73
C LYS A 31 -9.34 0.32 2.70
N HIS A 32 -8.13 0.36 2.17
CA HIS A 32 -7.72 1.27 1.13
C HIS A 32 -7.43 0.51 -0.16
N THR A 33 -7.64 1.17 -1.29
CA THR A 33 -7.18 0.70 -2.60
C THR A 33 -6.44 1.81 -3.32
N GLY A 34 -5.53 1.43 -4.19
CA GLY A 34 -4.80 2.37 -5.03
C GLY A 34 -3.92 1.66 -6.04
N THR A 35 -3.25 2.45 -6.87
CA THR A 35 -2.35 1.97 -7.92
C THR A 35 -0.91 2.29 -7.58
N VAL A 36 -0.02 1.30 -7.68
CA VAL A 36 1.41 1.49 -7.43
C VAL A 36 1.98 2.46 -8.46
N ALA A 37 2.50 3.59 -7.99
CA ALA A 37 3.13 4.62 -8.80
C ALA A 37 4.66 4.48 -8.83
N SER A 38 5.27 4.01 -7.75
CA SER A 38 6.70 3.70 -7.68
C SER A 38 6.98 2.55 -6.71
N VAL A 39 8.05 1.80 -7.00
CA VAL A 39 8.56 0.72 -6.16
C VAL A 39 9.92 1.13 -5.60
N HIS A 40 10.02 1.24 -4.29
CA HIS A 40 11.25 1.62 -3.59
C HIS A 40 11.94 0.38 -3.04
N ARG A 41 13.19 0.19 -3.42
CA ARG A 41 14.03 -0.95 -3.00
C ARG A 41 15.12 -0.51 -2.04
N ASN A 42 15.59 -1.44 -1.22
CA ASN A 42 16.75 -1.21 -0.37
C ASN A 42 17.97 -0.92 -1.28
N PRO A 43 18.71 0.17 -1.06
CA PRO A 43 19.91 0.46 -1.85
C PRO A 43 21.01 -0.60 -1.72
N ASN A 44 20.99 -1.41 -0.66
CA ASN A 44 21.96 -2.49 -0.42
C ASN A 44 21.47 -3.86 -0.90
N ASP A 45 20.19 -3.99 -1.26
CA ASP A 45 19.57 -5.21 -1.77
C ASP A 45 18.39 -4.87 -2.67
N ASP A 46 18.60 -4.92 -3.99
CA ASP A 46 17.60 -4.57 -5.00
C ASP A 46 16.43 -5.57 -5.08
N ARG A 47 16.55 -6.72 -4.43
CA ARG A 47 15.45 -7.70 -4.34
C ARG A 47 14.50 -7.35 -3.20
N GLN A 48 14.94 -6.56 -2.23
CA GLN A 48 14.12 -6.15 -1.09
C GLN A 48 13.33 -4.89 -1.41
N VAL A 49 12.03 -5.02 -1.61
CA VAL A 49 11.12 -3.87 -1.65
C VAL A 49 10.86 -3.37 -0.23
N VAL A 50 11.11 -2.09 0.01
CA VAL A 50 10.93 -1.44 1.32
C VAL A 50 9.67 -0.57 1.37
N ALA A 51 9.18 -0.11 0.22
CA ALA A 51 7.95 0.66 0.14
C ALA A 51 7.39 0.70 -1.29
N TYR A 52 6.07 0.88 -1.37
CA TYR A 52 5.34 1.29 -2.57
C TYR A 52 4.83 2.71 -2.35
N LEU A 53 5.02 3.59 -3.33
CA LEU A 53 4.22 4.81 -3.40
C LEU A 53 2.95 4.47 -4.18
N VAL A 54 1.80 4.69 -3.57
CA VAL A 54 0.51 4.27 -4.13
C VAL A 54 -0.35 5.50 -4.35
N THR A 55 -0.81 5.70 -5.58
CA THR A 55 -1.79 6.72 -5.92
C THR A 55 -3.19 6.22 -5.61
N SER A 56 -3.88 6.94 -4.73
CA SER A 56 -5.24 6.66 -4.29
C SER A 56 -6.16 7.83 -4.62
N ARG A 57 -7.47 7.55 -4.62
CA ARG A 57 -8.51 8.56 -4.79
C ARG A 57 -9.46 8.55 -3.60
N SER A 58 -9.73 9.72 -3.05
CA SER A 58 -10.73 9.97 -2.02
C SER A 58 -11.75 10.96 -2.56
N GLY A 59 -13.03 10.79 -2.20
CA GLY A 59 -14.07 11.76 -2.54
C GLY A 59 -13.85 13.13 -1.89
N VAL A 60 -13.07 13.20 -0.81
CA VAL A 60 -12.81 14.44 -0.05
C VAL A 60 -11.50 15.10 -0.49
N ALA A 61 -10.42 14.33 -0.61
CA ALA A 61 -9.07 14.85 -0.86
C ALA A 61 -8.65 14.79 -2.35
N GLY A 62 -9.49 14.26 -3.23
CA GLY A 62 -9.13 14.02 -4.62
C GLY A 62 -8.06 12.92 -4.75
N THR A 63 -7.06 13.15 -5.59
CA THR A 63 -5.95 12.20 -5.79
C THR A 63 -4.82 12.51 -4.83
N TYR A 64 -4.34 11.50 -4.11
CA TYR A 64 -3.22 11.62 -3.17
C TYR A 64 -2.31 10.40 -3.27
N THR A 65 -1.06 10.53 -2.81
CA THR A 65 -0.10 9.42 -2.73
C THR A 65 0.11 8.99 -1.29
N THR A 66 0.20 7.68 -1.09
CA THR A 66 0.42 7.06 0.23
C THR A 66 1.60 6.12 0.16
N THR A 67 2.42 6.07 1.22
CA THR A 67 3.51 5.11 1.33
C THR A 67 2.98 3.82 1.95
N VAL A 68 3.04 2.71 1.21
CA VAL A 68 2.63 1.39 1.70
C VAL A 68 3.87 0.53 1.89
N ARG A 69 4.12 0.14 3.12
CA ARG A 69 5.23 -0.72 3.51
C ARG A 69 4.83 -2.20 3.47
N PRO A 70 5.46 -3.06 2.66
CA PRO A 70 5.05 -4.47 2.52
C PRO A 70 5.22 -5.29 3.81
N ASP A 71 6.21 -4.95 4.63
CA ASP A 71 6.47 -5.62 5.91
C ASP A 71 5.45 -5.26 7.01
N LEU A 72 4.83 -4.08 6.91
CA LEU A 72 3.85 -3.58 7.87
C LEU A 72 2.40 -3.75 7.42
N HIS A 73 2.07 -3.23 6.24
CA HIS A 73 0.69 -3.15 5.75
C HIS A 73 0.23 -4.42 5.02
N ARG A 74 1.18 -5.29 4.66
CA ARG A 74 0.93 -6.57 3.96
C ARG A 74 -0.10 -6.43 2.83
N PRO A 75 0.14 -5.54 1.85
CA PRO A 75 -0.81 -5.30 0.79
C PRO A 75 -1.05 -6.57 -0.03
N THR A 76 -2.26 -6.70 -0.56
CA THR A 76 -2.65 -7.76 -1.49
C THR A 76 -3.08 -7.16 -2.82
N ALA A 77 -3.10 -7.97 -3.89
CA ALA A 77 -3.71 -7.55 -5.14
C ALA A 77 -5.19 -7.19 -4.91
N ALA A 78 -5.63 -6.04 -5.42
CA ALA A 78 -7.03 -5.66 -5.35
C ALA A 78 -7.82 -6.41 -6.41
N THR A 79 -8.92 -7.06 -6.02
CA THR A 79 -9.91 -7.60 -6.97
C THR A 79 -10.75 -6.47 -7.56
N SER A 80 -10.94 -6.51 -8.89
CA SER A 80 -11.80 -5.60 -9.66
C SER A 80 -13.27 -5.69 -9.28
#